data_AF-A0A949NRW9-F1
#
_entry.id   AF-A0A949NRW9-F1
#
_cell.length_a   1.000
_cell.length_b   1.000
_cell.length_c   1.000
_cell.angle_alpha   90.00
_cell.angle_beta   90.00
_cell.angle_gamma   90.00
#
_symmetry.space_group_name_H-M   'P 1'
#
loop_
_entity.id
_entity.type
_entity.pdbx_description
1 polymer ?
#
loop_
_entity_poly.entity_id
_entity_poly.type
_entity_poly.pdbx_seq_one_letter_code
_entity_poly.pdbx_strand_id
1 'polypeptide(L)'
;MKKMLLALLAISLLLTAAPAQAYTVYNHVDSQICIIDAGYPQFCAIPVAAGGTYYSQKGDVWQDVWVGWDGKPGTCYLSERIFAIPQLGSAKVYQDKVETFAQDGTLTETVGIKPRVCASRMGK
;
A
#
# COMPACT_ATOMS: atom_id res chain seq x y z
N MET A 1 -19.45 -41.12 33.84
CA MET A 1 -18.15 -40.45 33.65
C MET A 1 -17.76 -40.48 32.17
N LYS A 2 -18.43 -39.70 31.30
CA LYS A 2 -18.11 -39.70 29.85
C LYS A 2 -18.46 -38.41 29.11
N LYS A 3 -18.93 -37.38 29.84
CA LYS A 3 -19.38 -36.10 29.28
C LYS A 3 -18.41 -34.93 29.50
N MET A 4 -17.27 -35.16 30.18
CA MET A 4 -16.31 -34.08 30.48
C MET A 4 -15.15 -33.95 29.48
N LEU A 5 -15.01 -34.88 28.52
CA LEU A 5 -13.89 -34.86 27.57
C LEU A 5 -14.12 -34.01 26.31
N LEU A 6 -15.35 -33.53 26.06
CA LEU A 6 -15.63 -32.71 24.86
C LEU A 6 -15.57 -31.19 25.10
N ALA A 7 -15.46 -30.72 26.34
CA ALA A 7 -15.43 -29.30 26.64
C ALA A 7 -14.03 -28.66 26.51
N LEU A 8 -12.96 -29.45 26.44
CA LEU A 8 -11.58 -28.94 26.36
C LEU A 8 -11.00 -28.87 24.93
N LEU A 9 -11.65 -29.48 23.92
CA LEU A 9 -11.15 -29.46 22.54
C LEU A 9 -11.65 -28.29 21.69
N ALA A 10 -12.56 -27.45 22.21
CA ALA A 10 -13.16 -26.34 21.47
C ALA A 10 -12.45 -24.98 21.68
N ILE A 11 -11.40 -24.93 22.53
CA ILE A 11 -10.66 -23.70 22.84
C ILE A 11 -9.41 -23.55 21.95
N SER A 12 -9.05 -24.57 21.17
CA SER A 12 -7.88 -24.56 20.27
C SER A 12 -8.17 -24.05 18.85
N LEU A 13 -9.41 -23.66 18.54
CA LEU A 13 -9.75 -23.02 17.26
C LEU A 13 -9.99 -21.53 17.47
N LEU A 14 -9.14 -20.70 16.85
CA LEU A 14 -9.35 -19.29 16.44
C LEU A 14 -8.22 -18.30 16.79
N LEU A 15 -7.00 -18.77 17.09
CA LEU A 15 -5.84 -18.02 16.62
C LEU A 15 -5.59 -18.37 15.16
N THR A 16 -6.51 -17.96 14.28
CA THR A 16 -6.13 -17.69 12.90
C THR A 16 -5.11 -16.57 12.99
N ALA A 17 -3.83 -16.94 13.03
CA ALA A 17 -2.74 -16.01 12.83
C ALA A 17 -2.98 -15.40 11.47
N ALA A 18 -3.68 -14.26 11.43
CA ALA A 18 -3.80 -13.47 10.23
C ALA A 18 -2.37 -13.32 9.70
N PRO A 19 -2.14 -13.56 8.41
CA PRO A 19 -0.80 -13.41 7.86
C PRO A 19 -0.32 -12.01 8.26
N ALA A 20 0.76 -11.97 9.05
CA ALA A 20 1.33 -10.71 9.51
C ALA A 20 1.83 -9.98 8.27
N GLN A 21 1.03 -9.03 7.81
CA GLN A 21 1.26 -8.26 6.59
C GLN A 21 2.50 -7.41 6.81
N ALA A 22 3.36 -7.31 5.80
CA ALA A 22 4.57 -6.51 5.94
C ALA A 22 4.31 -5.00 5.87
N TYR A 23 3.20 -4.55 5.27
CA TYR A 23 2.69 -3.18 5.34
C TYR A 23 1.30 -3.12 4.69
N THR A 24 0.65 -1.96 4.78
CA THR A 24 -0.62 -1.68 4.11
C THR A 24 -0.55 -0.39 3.29
N VAL A 25 -1.19 -0.36 2.12
CA VAL A 25 -1.35 0.86 1.32
C VAL A 25 -2.82 1.19 1.21
N TYR A 26 -3.18 2.41 1.61
CA TYR A 26 -4.52 2.96 1.50
C TYR A 26 -4.55 3.97 0.37
N ASN A 27 -5.43 3.74 -0.60
CA ASN A 27 -5.65 4.67 -1.69
C ASN A 27 -6.85 5.55 -1.39
N HIS A 28 -6.63 6.83 -1.11
CA HIS A 28 -7.68 7.82 -0.90
C HIS A 28 -7.99 8.67 -2.14
N VAL A 29 -7.42 8.35 -3.30
CA VAL A 29 -7.74 9.04 -4.57
C VAL A 29 -8.80 8.28 -5.37
N ASP A 30 -9.49 9.02 -6.25
CA ASP A 30 -10.53 8.50 -7.14
C ASP A 30 -9.97 7.82 -8.40
N SER A 31 -8.72 7.37 -8.35
CA SER A 31 -8.01 6.74 -9.46
C SER A 31 -7.22 5.54 -8.96
N GLN A 32 -6.96 4.56 -9.82
CA GLN A 32 -6.05 3.48 -9.46
C GLN A 32 -4.64 4.06 -9.30
N ILE A 33 -4.06 3.89 -8.11
CA ILE A 33 -2.67 4.25 -7.87
C ILE A 33 -1.76 3.07 -8.17
N CYS A 34 -0.49 3.41 -8.38
CA CYS A 34 0.56 2.47 -8.60
C CYS A 34 1.73 2.76 -7.66
N ILE A 35 2.10 1.77 -6.84
CA ILE A 35 3.43 1.76 -6.21
C ILE A 35 4.42 1.25 -7.25
N ILE A 36 5.49 2.01 -7.44
CA ILE A 36 6.49 1.82 -8.49
C ILE A 36 7.84 1.59 -7.82
N ASP A 37 8.51 0.51 -8.19
CA ASP A 37 9.89 0.26 -7.79
C ASP A 37 10.81 1.34 -8.40
N ALA A 38 11.59 2.05 -7.57
CA ALA A 38 12.52 3.05 -8.06
C ALA A 38 13.61 2.48 -9.00
N GLY A 39 13.95 1.18 -8.87
CA GLY A 39 14.85 0.49 -9.79
C GLY A 39 14.24 0.18 -11.16
N TYR A 40 12.91 0.15 -11.26
CA TYR A 40 12.17 -0.19 -12.49
C TYR A 40 10.96 0.74 -12.71
N PRO A 41 11.19 2.06 -12.89
CA PRO A 41 10.14 3.09 -12.86
C PRO A 41 9.08 2.98 -13.97
N GLN A 42 9.35 2.18 -15.00
CA GLN A 42 8.43 1.96 -16.13
C GLN A 42 7.23 1.07 -15.77
N PHE A 43 7.30 0.23 -14.73
CA PHE A 43 6.26 -0.76 -14.43
C PHE A 43 5.49 -0.46 -13.17
N CYS A 44 4.23 -0.90 -13.17
CA CYS A 44 3.46 -0.90 -11.94
C CYS A 44 3.74 -2.15 -11.14
N ALA A 45 4.39 -2.01 -9.99
CA ALA A 45 4.67 -3.13 -9.11
C ALA A 45 3.42 -3.52 -8.32
N ILE A 46 2.71 -2.54 -7.77
CA ILE A 46 1.51 -2.78 -6.96
C ILE A 46 0.40 -1.82 -7.40
N PRO A 47 -0.61 -2.31 -8.14
CA PRO A 47 -1.82 -1.54 -8.40
C PRO A 47 -2.73 -1.55 -7.17
N VAL A 48 -3.23 -0.39 -6.77
CA VAL A 48 -4.24 -0.26 -5.72
C VAL A 48 -5.44 0.49 -6.30
N ALA A 49 -6.59 -0.18 -6.39
CA ALA A 49 -7.81 0.40 -6.96
C ALA A 49 -8.21 1.70 -6.26
N ALA A 50 -8.97 2.56 -6.95
CA ALA A 50 -9.53 3.80 -6.40
C ALA A 50 -10.32 3.51 -5.11
N GLY A 51 -10.06 4.27 -4.04
CA GLY A 51 -10.65 4.02 -2.71
C GLY A 51 -10.25 2.70 -2.05
N GLY A 52 -9.35 1.93 -2.66
CA GLY A 52 -9.00 0.58 -2.26
C GLY A 52 -7.91 0.51 -1.20
N THR A 53 -7.69 -0.70 -0.69
CA THR A 53 -6.60 -1.01 0.23
C THR A 53 -5.82 -2.20 -0.28
N TYR A 54 -4.50 -2.10 -0.30
CA TYR A 54 -3.61 -3.22 -0.57
C TYR A 54 -2.95 -3.70 0.71
N TYR A 55 -2.99 -5.00 0.91
CA TYR A 55 -2.43 -5.71 2.05
C TYR A 55 -1.25 -6.55 1.56
N SER A 56 -0.03 -6.24 2.01
CA SER A 56 1.16 -6.90 1.51
C SER A 56 1.29 -8.33 2.04
N GLN A 57 2.12 -9.14 1.38
CA GLN A 57 2.51 -10.43 1.92
C GLN A 57 3.55 -10.26 3.02
N LYS A 58 3.65 -11.29 3.87
CA LYS A 58 4.66 -11.34 4.93
C LYS A 58 6.06 -11.38 4.31
N GLY A 59 6.94 -10.49 4.75
CA GLY A 59 8.33 -10.41 4.28
C GLY A 59 8.56 -9.48 3.09
N ASP A 60 7.51 -8.89 2.51
CA ASP A 60 7.66 -7.85 1.48
C ASP A 60 8.33 -6.61 2.06
N VAL A 61 9.27 -6.02 1.32
CA VAL A 61 9.99 -4.82 1.74
C VAL A 61 10.04 -3.82 0.60
N TRP A 62 9.65 -2.59 0.86
CA TRP A 62 9.60 -1.51 -0.13
C TRP A 62 10.22 -0.24 0.45
N GLN A 63 11.54 -0.10 0.28
CA GLN A 63 12.30 1.05 0.82
C GLN A 63 12.52 2.17 -0.20
N ASP A 64 12.48 1.84 -1.50
CA ASP A 64 12.71 2.78 -2.57
C ASP A 64 11.56 2.73 -3.57
N VAL A 65 10.48 3.46 -3.26
CA VAL A 65 9.30 3.52 -4.13
C VAL A 65 8.94 4.93 -4.55
N TRP A 66 8.34 5.02 -5.73
CA TRP A 66 7.45 6.11 -6.09
C TRP A 66 6.00 5.67 -5.93
N VAL A 67 5.09 6.63 -5.81
CA VAL A 67 3.69 6.39 -6.14
C VAL A 67 3.29 7.29 -7.29
N GLY A 68 2.47 6.79 -8.20
CA GLY A 68 1.85 7.60 -9.22
C GLY A 68 0.58 7.02 -9.80
N TRP A 69 -0.15 7.85 -10.54
CA TRP A 69 -1.35 7.47 -11.25
C TRP A 69 -1.58 8.40 -12.44
N ASP A 70 -2.34 7.92 -13.43
CA ASP A 70 -2.73 8.72 -14.57
C ASP A 70 -3.87 9.67 -14.19
N GLY A 71 -3.78 10.91 -14.68
CA GLY A 71 -4.83 11.91 -14.58
C GLY A 71 -5.60 12.04 -15.90
N LYS A 72 -5.89 13.29 -16.28
CA LYS A 72 -6.39 13.57 -17.64
C LYS A 72 -5.34 13.18 -18.69
N PRO A 73 -5.72 12.92 -19.95
CA PRO A 73 -4.77 12.60 -21.01
C PRO A 73 -3.56 13.56 -21.03
N GLY A 74 -2.35 12.99 -20.98
CA GLY A 74 -1.09 13.75 -20.97
C GLY A 74 -0.64 14.26 -19.59
N THR A 75 -1.39 13.97 -18.53
CA THR A 75 -1.04 14.30 -17.14
C THR A 75 -1.02 13.04 -16.29
N CYS A 76 0.00 12.90 -15.45
CA CYS A 76 0.05 11.92 -14.37
C CYS A 76 0.48 12.62 -13.11
N TYR A 77 0.21 11.99 -11.99
CA TYR A 77 0.62 12.43 -10.67
C TYR A 77 1.72 11.50 -10.20
N LEU A 78 2.78 12.06 -9.60
CA LEU A 78 3.90 11.31 -9.06
C LEU A 78 4.33 11.94 -7.75
N SER A 79 4.78 11.12 -6.81
CA SER A 79 5.48 11.63 -5.62
C SER A 79 6.68 12.48 -6.01
N GLU A 80 6.97 13.50 -5.21
CA GLU A 80 8.07 14.43 -5.49
C GLU A 80 9.45 13.81 -5.36
N ARG A 81 9.54 12.73 -4.58
CA ARG A 81 10.76 11.93 -4.36
C ARG A 81 10.40 10.48 -4.03
N ILE A 82 11.44 9.66 -4.02
CA ILE A 82 11.43 8.29 -3.50
C ILE A 82 11.18 8.32 -1.99
N PHE A 83 10.47 7.31 -1.49
CA PHE A 83 10.23 7.09 -0.08
C PHE A 83 10.14 5.60 0.26
N ALA A 84 10.13 5.30 1.55
CA ALA A 84 9.97 3.96 2.08
C ALA A 84 8.58 3.77 2.69
N ILE A 85 8.00 2.58 2.52
CA ILE A 85 6.84 2.14 3.30
C ILE A 85 7.38 1.36 4.50
N PRO A 86 7.19 1.84 5.74
CA PRO A 86 7.74 1.18 6.93
C PRO A 86 7.21 -0.25 7.06
N GLN A 87 8.09 -1.18 7.46
CA GLN A 87 7.66 -2.54 7.80
C GLN A 87 6.66 -2.53 8.95
N LEU A 88 5.63 -3.37 8.82
CA LEU A 88 4.43 -3.45 9.64
C LEU A 88 3.63 -2.13 9.72
N GLY A 89 4.02 -1.13 8.94
CA GLY A 89 3.42 0.19 8.91
C GLY A 89 2.43 0.35 7.76
N SER A 90 2.18 1.60 7.38
CA SER A 90 1.29 1.90 6.25
C SER A 90 1.71 3.11 5.44
N ALA A 91 1.22 3.17 4.20
CA ALA A 91 1.20 4.37 3.38
C ALA A 91 -0.24 4.76 3.07
N LYS A 92 -0.57 6.04 3.25
CA LYS A 92 -1.86 6.63 2.87
C LYS A 92 -1.62 7.62 1.75
N VAL A 93 -2.23 7.37 0.60
CA VAL A 93 -2.03 8.16 -0.61
C VAL A 93 -3.25 9.04 -0.81
N TYR A 94 -3.03 10.35 -0.78
CA TYR A 94 -4.00 11.41 -1.02
C TYR A 94 -3.68 12.11 -2.35
N GLN A 95 -4.56 13.02 -2.77
CA GLN A 95 -4.43 13.70 -4.05
C GLN A 95 -3.14 14.52 -4.19
N ASP A 96 -2.66 15.10 -3.08
CA ASP A 96 -1.55 16.05 -3.02
C ASP A 96 -0.33 15.53 -2.22
N LYS A 97 -0.44 14.38 -1.57
CA LYS A 97 0.63 13.82 -0.73
C LYS A 97 0.48 12.32 -0.47
N VAL A 98 1.58 11.73 -0.02
CA VAL A 98 1.62 10.43 0.67
C VAL A 98 2.06 10.66 2.10
N GLU A 99 1.40 10.01 3.03
CA GLU A 99 1.82 9.93 4.42
C GLU A 99 2.18 8.48 4.76
N THR A 100 3.35 8.27 5.35
CA THR A 100 3.76 6.96 5.83
C THR A 100 3.77 6.92 7.35
N PHE A 101 3.30 5.80 7.90
CA PHE A 101 3.13 5.60 9.32
C PHE A 101 3.88 4.35 9.77
N ALA A 102 4.52 4.42 10.92
CA ALA A 102 5.04 3.25 11.63
C ALA A 102 3.90 2.36 12.14
N GLN A 103 4.24 1.16 12.62
CA GLN A 103 3.27 0.18 13.11
C GLN A 103 2.40 0.70 14.26
N ASP A 104 2.93 1.57 15.11
CA ASP A 104 2.22 2.19 16.24
C ASP A 104 1.28 3.34 15.80
N GLY A 105 1.24 3.66 14.50
CA GLY A 105 0.46 4.75 13.94
C GLY A 105 1.16 6.11 13.97
N THR A 106 2.42 6.18 14.42
CA THR A 106 3.22 7.42 14.36
C THR A 106 3.48 7.80 12.91
N LEU A 107 3.22 9.06 12.55
CA LEU A 107 3.58 9.60 11.23
C LEU A 107 5.11 9.65 11.12
N THR A 108 5.66 8.95 10.13
CA THR A 108 7.09 8.90 9.85
C THR A 108 7.48 9.99 8.86
N GLU A 109 6.70 10.14 7.78
CA GLU A 109 7.06 11.03 6.69
C GLU A 109 5.84 11.50 5.90
N THR A 110 5.96 12.67 5.28
CA THR A 110 5.02 13.18 4.27
C THR A 110 5.80 13.54 3.00
N VAL A 111 5.31 13.08 1.86
CA VAL A 111 5.87 13.35 0.53
C VAL A 111 4.81 13.97 -0.34
N GLY A 112 5.09 15.12 -0.95
CA GLY A 112 4.14 15.74 -1.87
C GLY A 112 3.92 14.92 -3.13
N ILE A 113 2.77 15.13 -3.77
CA ILE A 113 2.42 14.64 -5.10
C ILE A 113 2.32 15.84 -6.04
N LYS A 114 2.92 15.74 -7.22
CA LYS A 114 2.82 16.78 -8.25
C LYS A 114 2.35 16.23 -9.59
N PRO A 115 1.58 17.01 -10.35
CA PRO A 115 1.32 16.69 -11.74
C PRO A 115 2.63 16.75 -12.54
N ARG A 116 2.79 15.80 -13.46
CA ARG A 116 3.89 15.69 -14.42
C ARG A 116 3.31 15.55 -15.81
N VAL A 117 4.07 16.04 -16.80
CA VAL A 117 3.83 15.69 -18.20
C VAL A 117 4.39 14.31 -18.43
N CYS A 118 3.54 13.40 -18.89
CA CYS A 118 3.93 12.05 -19.23
C CYS A 118 3.22 11.68 -20.53
N ALA A 119 3.88 10.84 -21.32
CA ALA A 119 3.20 10.18 -22.43
C ALA A 119 2.01 9.46 -21.81
N SER A 120 0.80 9.89 -22.18
CA SER A 120 -0.43 9.22 -21.78
C SER A 120 -0.22 7.71 -21.95
N ARG A 121 -0.22 6.94 -20.85
CA ARG A 121 -0.21 5.48 -20.96
C ARG A 121 -1.45 4.98 -21.71
N MET A 122 -2.49 5.81 -21.77
CA MET A 122 -3.58 5.70 -22.74
C MET A 122 -3.16 6.32 -24.08
N GLY A 123 -2.31 5.60 -24.82
CA GLY A 123 -2.12 5.85 -26.24
C GLY A 123 -3.16 5.07 -27.04
N LYS A 124 -4.20 5.78 -27.50
CA LYS A 124 -5.22 5.39 -28.50
C LYS A 124 -6.09 4.16 -28.21
#